data_AF-D9VKZ7-F1
#
_entry.id   AF-D9VKZ7-F1
#
_cell.length_a   1.000
_cell.length_b   1.000
_cell.length_c   1.000
_cell.angle_alpha   90.00
_cell.angle_beta   90.00
_cell.angle_gamma   90.00
#
_symmetry.space_group_name_H-M   'P 1'
#
loop_
_entity.id
_entity.type
_entity.pdbx_description
1 polymer ?
#
loop_
_entity_poly.entity_id
_entity_poly.type
_entity_poly.pdbx_seq_one_letter_code
_entity_poly.pdbx_strand_id
1 'polypeptide(L)'
;MPTGKANTFGNHTLPDVVIVKLRSSRPVSFVGAFEKPVIQHETGEGHVRAAWKALAEHIPAIEKTFGATADATWILRVGEPPTTWPPGHLR
;
A
#
# COMPACT_ATOMS: atom_id res chain seq x y z
N MET A 1 2.72 -4.53 -16.42
CA MET A 1 2.33 -3.19 -16.92
C MET A 1 1.48 -3.36 -18.17
N PRO A 2 0.38 -2.61 -18.35
CA PRO A 2 -0.34 -2.56 -19.62
C PRO A 2 0.63 -2.15 -20.74
N THR A 3 0.53 -2.77 -21.91
CA THR A 3 1.51 -2.62 -23.01
C THR A 3 1.38 -1.30 -23.78
N GLY A 4 0.49 -0.39 -23.37
CA GLY A 4 0.25 0.89 -24.03
C GLY A 4 1.45 1.83 -23.95
N LYS A 5 2.05 2.18 -25.10
CA LYS A 5 3.19 3.12 -25.25
C LYS A 5 4.43 2.79 -24.40
N ALA A 6 4.62 1.54 -24.00
CA ALA A 6 5.79 1.10 -23.22
C ALA A 6 7.12 1.44 -23.91
N ASN A 7 7.19 1.34 -25.24
CA ASN A 7 8.40 1.59 -26.03
C ASN A 7 8.82 3.06 -26.13
N THR A 8 7.91 4.02 -25.87
CA THR A 8 8.20 5.46 -26.07
C THR A 8 8.61 6.17 -24.78
N PHE A 9 8.27 5.62 -23.61
CA PHE A 9 8.59 6.20 -22.31
C PHE A 9 9.43 5.29 -21.40
N GLY A 10 9.66 4.02 -21.78
CA GLY A 10 10.49 3.10 -21.00
C GLY A 10 9.95 2.84 -19.59
N ASN A 11 8.62 2.83 -19.42
CA ASN A 11 7.97 2.65 -18.12
C ASN A 11 7.97 1.19 -17.65
N HIS A 12 9.16 0.60 -17.49
CA HIS A 12 9.36 -0.67 -16.81
C HIS A 12 9.64 -0.42 -15.32
N THR A 13 8.72 0.24 -14.62
CA THR A 13 8.82 0.37 -13.16
C THR A 13 8.32 -0.89 -12.48
N LEU A 14 9.14 -1.41 -11.56
CA LEU A 14 8.71 -2.38 -10.57
C LEU A 14 8.00 -1.63 -9.44
N PRO A 15 6.99 -2.22 -8.78
CA PRO A 15 6.36 -1.61 -7.63
C PRO A 15 7.35 -1.51 -6.45
N ASP A 16 7.40 -0.37 -5.79
CA ASP A 16 8.16 -0.19 -4.54
C ASP A 16 7.59 -1.00 -3.37
N VAL A 17 6.28 -1.28 -3.42
CA VAL A 17 5.52 -1.97 -2.37
C VAL A 17 4.43 -2.84 -2.98
N VAL A 18 4.29 -4.05 -2.44
CA VAL A 18 3.16 -4.95 -2.70
C VAL A 18 2.63 -5.46 -1.35
N ILE A 19 1.34 -5.26 -1.10
CA ILE A 19 0.64 -5.81 0.07
C ILE A 19 -0.33 -6.87 -0.40
N VAL A 20 -0.18 -8.10 0.10
CA VAL A 20 -1.09 -9.21 -0.17
C VAL A 20 -1.83 -9.55 1.11
N LYS A 21 -3.16 -9.53 1.06
CA LYS A 21 -4.01 -9.95 2.18
C LYS A 21 -4.93 -11.09 1.75
N LEU A 22 -4.80 -12.24 2.39
CA LEU A 22 -5.69 -13.37 2.18
C LEU A 22 -6.93 -13.23 3.06
N ARG A 23 -8.12 -13.39 2.45
CA ARG A 23 -9.41 -13.29 3.13
C ARG A 23 -10.34 -14.39 2.63
N SER A 24 -10.90 -15.14 3.55
CA SER A 24 -11.94 -16.13 3.28
C SER A 24 -13.34 -15.52 3.13
N SER A 25 -13.60 -14.36 3.76
CA SER A 25 -14.94 -13.77 3.86
C SER A 25 -15.32 -12.92 2.65
N ARG A 26 -14.57 -11.85 2.35
CA ARG A 26 -14.83 -10.92 1.23
C ARG A 26 -13.58 -10.14 0.82
N PRO A 27 -13.45 -9.76 -0.46
CA PRO A 27 -12.42 -8.82 -0.89
C PRO A 27 -12.67 -7.42 -0.32
N VAL A 28 -11.60 -6.66 -0.10
CA VAL A 28 -11.65 -5.28 0.39
C VAL A 28 -10.70 -4.43 -0.45
N SER A 29 -11.21 -3.34 -1.00
CA SER A 29 -10.39 -2.32 -1.66
C SER A 29 -9.91 -1.30 -0.62
N PHE A 30 -8.65 -0.89 -0.72
CA PHE A 30 -8.07 0.16 0.11
C PHE A 30 -7.90 1.48 -0.65
N VAL A 31 -8.54 1.64 -1.82
CA VAL A 31 -8.47 2.88 -2.61
C VAL A 31 -8.92 4.11 -1.82
N GLY A 32 -9.80 3.93 -0.83
CA GLY A 32 -10.25 4.99 0.07
C GLY A 32 -9.12 5.64 0.87
N ALA A 33 -7.97 4.98 1.03
CA ALA A 33 -6.77 5.59 1.63
C ALA A 33 -6.28 6.83 0.85
N PHE A 34 -6.68 6.95 -0.42
CA PHE A 34 -6.26 8.00 -1.33
C PHE A 34 -7.41 8.92 -1.76
N GLU A 35 -8.57 8.83 -1.11
CA GLU A 35 -9.70 9.73 -1.38
C GLU A 35 -9.27 11.19 -1.20
N LYS A 36 -8.61 11.50 -0.07
CA LYS A 36 -7.86 12.73 0.10
C LYS A 36 -6.53 12.59 -0.65
N PRO A 37 -6.20 13.50 -1.60
CA PRO A 37 -4.96 13.42 -2.35
C PRO A 37 -3.73 13.35 -1.43
N VAL A 38 -2.79 12.48 -1.78
CA VAL A 38 -1.50 12.39 -1.09
C VAL A 38 -0.61 13.51 -1.58
N ILE A 39 -0.55 14.59 -0.79
CA ILE A 39 0.24 15.78 -1.11
C ILE A 39 1.63 15.63 -0.51
N GLN A 40 2.66 15.96 -1.30
CA GLN A 40 3.99 16.15 -0.76
C GLN A 40 4.02 17.50 -0.02
N HIS A 41 4.16 17.46 1.30
CA HIS A 41 4.50 18.66 2.07
C HIS A 41 5.97 19.04 1.79
N GLU A 42 6.35 20.29 2.08
CA GLU A 42 7.68 20.87 1.79
C GLU A 42 8.87 20.10 2.39
N THR A 43 8.62 19.06 3.20
CA THR A 43 9.61 18.20 3.86
C THR A 43 10.38 17.27 2.92
N GLY A 44 10.02 17.19 1.63
CA GLY A 44 10.82 16.45 0.64
C GLY A 44 10.69 14.91 0.72
N GLU A 45 9.75 14.37 1.49
CA GLU A 45 9.64 12.93 1.79
C GLU A 45 9.20 12.04 0.61
N GLY A 46 8.76 12.65 -0.50
CA GLY A 46 8.34 11.96 -1.73
C GLY A 46 6.95 11.30 -1.64
N HIS A 47 6.31 11.11 -2.79
CA HIS A 47 4.93 10.59 -2.86
C HIS A 47 4.78 9.16 -2.32
N VAL A 48 5.78 8.30 -2.53
CA VAL A 48 5.74 6.88 -2.11
C VAL A 48 5.62 6.77 -0.59
N ARG A 49 6.42 7.54 0.15
CA ARG A 49 6.43 7.52 1.62
C ARG A 49 5.12 8.06 2.20
N ALA A 50 4.60 9.15 1.63
CA ALA A 50 3.32 9.72 2.06
C ALA A 50 2.14 8.78 1.76
N ALA A 51 2.14 8.14 0.58
CA ALA A 51 1.11 7.17 0.19
C ALA A 51 1.15 5.92 1.07
N TRP A 52 2.34 5.44 1.40
CA TRP A 52 2.53 4.35 2.35
C TRP A 52 1.93 4.68 3.73
N LYS A 53 2.19 5.88 4.25
CA LYS A 53 1.63 6.31 5.55
C LYS A 53 0.10 6.31 5.53
N ALA A 54 -0.50 6.86 4.48
CA ALA A 54 -1.95 6.85 4.31
C ALA A 54 -2.52 5.41 4.30
N LEU A 55 -1.87 4.47 3.61
CA LEU A 55 -2.25 3.06 3.63
C LEU A 55 -2.11 2.43 5.02
N ALA A 56 -0.99 2.68 5.71
CA ALA A 56 -0.72 2.14 7.04
C ALA A 56 -1.72 2.60 8.10
N GLU A 57 -2.28 3.80 7.95
CA GLU A 57 -3.35 4.31 8.81
C GLU A 57 -4.73 3.76 8.39
N HIS A 58 -5.02 3.72 7.09
CA HIS A 58 -6.36 3.37 6.58
C HIS A 58 -6.70 1.88 6.71
N ILE A 59 -5.73 1.00 6.43
CA ILE A 59 -5.93 -0.45 6.46
C ILE A 59 -6.47 -0.92 7.83
N PRO A 60 -5.78 -0.70 8.97
CA PRO A 60 -6.28 -1.17 10.26
C PRO A 60 -7.61 -0.51 10.65
N ALA A 61 -7.86 0.74 10.24
CA ALA A 61 -9.11 1.44 10.51
C ALA A 61 -10.30 0.77 9.81
N ILE A 62 -10.18 0.41 8.52
CA ILE A 62 -11.21 -0.33 7.79
C ILE A 62 -11.42 -1.72 8.39
N GLU A 63 -10.32 -2.44 8.67
CA GLU A 63 -10.41 -3.82 9.17
C GLU A 63 -11.12 -3.88 10.52
N LYS A 64 -10.81 -2.94 11.41
CA LYS A 64 -11.45 -2.82 12.72
C LYS A 64 -12.93 -2.42 12.60
N THR A 65 -13.24 -1.41 11.79
CA THR A 65 -14.61 -0.88 11.67
C THR A 65 -15.57 -1.89 11.07
N PHE A 66 -15.13 -2.62 10.06
CA PHE A 66 -16.00 -3.54 9.32
C PHE A 66 -15.81 -5.01 9.68
N GLY A 67 -15.02 -5.33 10.71
CA GLY A 67 -14.71 -6.71 11.10
C GLY A 67 -14.08 -7.52 9.96
N ALA A 68 -13.29 -6.84 9.12
CA ALA A 68 -12.70 -7.41 7.91
C ALA A 68 -11.20 -7.66 8.14
N THR A 69 -10.85 -8.45 9.16
CA THR A 69 -9.45 -8.85 9.39
C THR A 69 -8.98 -9.86 8.34
N ALA A 70 -7.70 -9.86 8.01
CA ALA A 70 -7.13 -10.80 7.05
C ALA A 70 -6.66 -12.07 7.75
N ASP A 71 -6.83 -13.22 7.09
CA ASP A 71 -6.37 -14.52 7.59
C ASP A 71 -4.84 -14.60 7.53
N ALA A 72 -4.24 -13.97 6.51
CA ALA A 72 -2.79 -13.79 6.37
C ALA A 72 -2.48 -12.48 5.64
N THR A 73 -1.31 -11.89 5.94
CA THR A 73 -0.82 -10.67 5.29
C THR A 73 0.66 -10.81 4.98
N TRP A 74 1.04 -10.49 3.75
CA TRP A 74 2.43 -10.38 3.29
C TRP A 74 2.69 -8.98 2.76
N ILE A 75 3.90 -8.48 3.00
CA ILE A 75 4.35 -7.17 2.54
C ILE A 75 5.71 -7.33 1.90
N LEU A 76 5.77 -7.10 0.60
CA LEU A 76 7.02 -6.94 -0.14
C LEU A 76 7.27 -5.45 -0.31
N ARG A 77 8.50 -5.00 -0.01
CA ARG A 77 8.89 -3.61 -0.22
C ARG A 77 10.36 -3.48 -0.58
N VAL A 78 10.70 -2.38 -1.25
CA VAL A 78 12.07 -1.98 -1.55
C VAL A 78 12.51 -0.90 -0.54
N GLY A 79 13.70 -1.05 0.06
CA GLY A 79 14.27 -0.10 1.04
C GLY A 79 13.77 -0.24 2.49
N GLU A 80 14.05 0.76 3.34
CA GLU A 80 13.82 0.75 4.81
C GLU A 80 12.34 0.90 5.25
N PRO A 81 11.78 -0.04 6.04
CA PRO A 81 10.42 0.08 6.61
C PRO A 81 10.28 1.32 7.51
N PRO A 82 9.20 2.11 7.40
CA PRO A 82 8.89 3.05 8.48
C PRO A 82 8.55 2.25 9.74
N THR A 83 8.94 2.80 10.88
CA THR A 83 9.14 2.12 12.16
C THR A 83 7.89 1.46 12.77
N THR A 84 6.70 1.63 12.19
CA THR A 84 5.44 1.15 12.78
C THR A 84 4.52 0.48 11.75
N TRP A 85 4.52 -0.86 11.74
CA TRP A 85 3.46 -1.68 11.15
C TRP A 85 3.05 -2.76 12.17
N PRO A 86 1.75 -3.10 12.32
CA PRO A 86 1.33 -4.15 13.25
C PRO A 86 1.97 -5.51 12.89
N PRO A 87 2.38 -6.31 13.88
CA PRO A 87 3.08 -7.57 13.61
C PRO A 87 2.18 -8.54 12.82
N GLY A 88 2.57 -8.82 11.58
CA GLY A 88 1.94 -9.79 10.70
C GLY A 88 3.04 -10.42 9.83
N HIS A 89 3.09 -11.75 9.82
CA HIS A 89 4.27 -12.55 9.47
C HIS A 89 5.03 -12.07 8.22
N LEU A 90 6.25 -11.59 8.46
CA LEU A 90 7.28 -11.42 7.44
C LEU A 90 7.74 -12.81 6.95
N ARG A 91 7.33 -13.17 5.74
CA ARG A 91 8.06 -14.10 4.84
C ARG A 91 7.97 -13.57 3.43
#